data_AF-A0A8C7KIX3-F1
#
_entry.id   AF-A0A8C7KIX3-F1
#
_cell.length_a   1.000
_cell.length_b   1.000
_cell.length_c   1.000
_cell.angle_alpha   90.00
_cell.angle_beta   90.00
_cell.angle_gamma   90.00
#
_symmetry.space_group_name_H-M   'P 1'
#
loop_
_entity.id
_entity.type
_entity.pdbx_description
1 polymer ?
#
loop_
_entity_poly.entity_id
_entity_poly.type
_entity_poly.pdbx_seq_one_letter_code
_entity_poly.pdbx_strand_id
1 'polypeptide(L)'
;IILSTIILTFHILGLNVRNCGKTKFKAFNVTIRSDRRGTCKGTHVVYACVGYCESSAFPSRYSVLVASNFTHNITSASRCCTISKDAKIKVRLNCPRARHHNDIEILTARACHCDMCRKSHY
;
A
#
# COMPACT_ATOMS: atom_id res chain seq x y z
N ILE A 1 28.28 8.65 -22.81
CA ILE A 1 27.38 9.64 -23.46
C ILE A 1 26.02 9.01 -23.75
N ILE A 2 25.94 7.93 -24.55
CA ILE A 2 24.68 7.25 -24.90
C ILE A 2 23.89 6.77 -23.66
N LEU A 3 24.57 6.21 -22.65
CA LEU A 3 23.94 5.75 -21.41
C LEU A 3 23.39 6.91 -20.56
N SER A 4 24.11 8.04 -20.54
CA SER A 4 23.73 9.26 -19.81
C SER A 4 22.53 9.95 -20.46
N THR A 5 22.44 9.94 -21.79
CA THR A 5 21.28 10.43 -22.52
C THR A 5 20.06 9.53 -22.34
N ILE A 6 20.22 8.21 -22.26
CA ILE A 6 19.10 7.29 -21.99
C ILE A 6 18.49 7.58 -20.60
N ILE A 7 19.33 7.72 -19.57
CA ILE A 7 18.88 8.06 -18.21
C ILE A 7 18.18 9.43 -18.18
N LEU A 8 18.71 10.43 -18.87
CA LEU A 8 18.05 11.74 -18.99
C LEU A 8 16.71 11.64 -19.75
N THR A 9 16.63 10.87 -20.84
CA THR A 9 15.37 10.70 -21.59
C THR A 9 14.29 9.99 -20.78
N PHE A 10 14.65 9.02 -19.92
CA PHE A 10 13.72 8.42 -18.96
C PHE A 10 13.22 9.45 -17.94
N HIS A 11 14.07 10.41 -17.55
CA HIS A 11 13.69 11.50 -16.65
C HIS A 11 12.81 12.58 -17.29
N ILE A 12 12.97 12.83 -18.60
CA ILE A 12 12.25 13.88 -19.33
C ILE A 12 10.87 13.41 -19.82
N LEU A 13 10.70 12.14 -20.22
CA LEU A 13 9.46 11.74 -20.91
C LEU A 13 8.26 11.45 -20.02
N GLY A 14 8.38 11.43 -18.69
CA GLY A 14 7.23 11.26 -17.77
C GLY A 14 6.25 10.19 -18.26
N LEU A 15 6.77 9.02 -18.64
CA LEU A 15 5.99 7.93 -19.21
C LEU A 15 4.91 7.54 -18.19
N ASN A 16 3.66 7.90 -18.46
CA ASN A 16 2.52 7.66 -17.60
C ASN A 16 2.31 6.14 -17.38
N VAL A 17 2.97 5.55 -16.40
CA VAL A 17 2.67 4.17 -15.97
C VAL A 17 1.73 4.24 -14.76
N ARG A 18 0.44 4.36 -15.05
CA ARG A 18 -0.61 4.08 -14.06
C ARG A 18 -0.80 2.57 -14.01
N ASN A 19 -0.59 1.94 -12.86
CA ASN A 19 -1.48 0.90 -12.33
C ASN A 19 -1.12 0.44 -10.90
N CYS A 20 -1.39 1.28 -9.89
CA CYS A 20 -2.02 0.74 -8.68
C CYS A 20 -3.43 0.36 -9.09
N GLY A 21 -3.63 -0.94 -9.28
CA GLY A 21 -4.71 -1.47 -10.07
C GLY A 21 -6.05 -0.92 -9.61
N LYS A 22 -6.68 -0.09 -10.46
CA LYS A 22 -8.13 0.09 -10.39
C LYS A 22 -8.88 -1.26 -10.55
N THR A 23 -8.16 -2.33 -10.95
CA THR A 23 -8.64 -3.70 -11.21
C THR A 23 -7.80 -4.83 -10.60
N LYS A 24 -6.82 -4.57 -9.71
CA LYS A 24 -5.94 -5.63 -9.14
C LYS A 24 -5.85 -5.61 -7.61
N PHE A 25 -6.96 -5.44 -6.89
CA PHE A 25 -6.99 -5.94 -5.53
C PHE A 25 -7.22 -7.46 -5.56
N LYS A 26 -6.37 -8.21 -4.86
CA LYS A 26 -6.42 -9.68 -4.85
C LYS A 26 -7.21 -10.14 -3.64
N ALA A 27 -8.11 -11.10 -3.87
CA ALA A 27 -8.77 -11.85 -2.80
C ALA A 27 -7.75 -12.78 -2.15
N PHE A 28 -7.69 -12.79 -0.82
CA PHE A 28 -6.93 -13.75 -0.05
C PHE A 28 -7.76 -14.26 1.13
N ASN A 29 -7.60 -15.55 1.41
CA ASN A 29 -8.29 -16.22 2.51
C ASN A 29 -7.54 -15.94 3.79
N VAL A 30 -8.16 -15.20 4.69
CA VAL A 30 -7.64 -14.99 6.03
C VAL A 30 -8.37 -15.91 7.00
N THR A 31 -7.59 -16.56 7.84
CA THR A 31 -8.13 -17.28 9.00
C THR A 31 -7.87 -16.45 10.23
N ILE A 32 -8.94 -15.96 10.84
CA ILE A 32 -8.90 -15.13 12.03
C ILE A 32 -9.04 -16.02 13.25
N ARG A 33 -8.17 -15.80 14.23
CA ARG A 33 -8.18 -16.50 15.52
C ARG A 33 -8.32 -15.44 16.62
N SER A 34 -9.33 -15.58 17.46
CA SER A 34 -9.58 -14.62 18.56
C SER A 34 -8.63 -14.80 19.73
N ASP A 35 -8.25 -16.04 20.03
CA ASP A 35 -7.48 -16.38 21.23
C ASP A 35 -6.11 -16.94 20.88
N ARG A 36 -5.10 -16.72 21.76
CA ARG A 36 -3.77 -17.37 21.65
C ARG A 36 -3.84 -18.89 21.63
N ARG A 37 -4.93 -19.47 22.17
CA ARG A 37 -5.22 -20.91 22.15
C ARG A 37 -5.82 -21.42 20.83
N GLY A 38 -6.19 -20.53 19.91
CA GLY A 38 -6.73 -20.88 18.58
C GLY A 38 -8.09 -21.58 18.58
N THR A 39 -8.82 -21.55 19.71
CA THR A 39 -10.09 -22.24 19.93
C THR A 39 -11.26 -21.66 19.14
N CYS A 40 -11.24 -20.35 18.91
CA CYS A 40 -12.20 -19.64 18.09
C CYS A 40 -11.59 -19.31 16.73
N LYS A 41 -12.21 -19.79 15.65
CA LYS A 41 -11.73 -19.57 14.28
C LYS A 41 -12.84 -19.11 13.34
N GLY A 42 -12.50 -18.24 12.41
CA GLY A 42 -13.35 -17.85 11.29
C GLY A 42 -12.49 -17.65 10.05
N THR A 43 -12.99 -18.10 8.91
CA THR A 43 -12.32 -17.90 7.62
C THR A 43 -13.14 -16.93 6.80
N HIS A 44 -12.49 -15.91 6.24
CA HIS A 44 -13.16 -14.95 5.38
C HIS A 44 -12.25 -14.56 4.22
N VAL A 45 -12.87 -14.18 3.10
CA VAL A 45 -12.17 -13.59 1.96
C VAL A 45 -12.04 -12.08 2.21
N VAL A 46 -10.82 -11.58 2.13
CA VAL A 46 -10.53 -10.13 2.16
C VAL A 46 -9.78 -9.74 0.91
N TYR A 47 -9.81 -8.46 0.58
CA TYR A 47 -9.13 -7.89 -0.58
C TYR A 47 -8.00 -6.97 -0.14
N ALA A 48 -6.85 -7.06 -0.81
CA ALA A 48 -5.69 -6.19 -0.59
C ALA A 48 -5.18 -5.61 -1.90
N CYS A 49 -4.60 -4.41 -1.82
CA CYS A 49 -4.01 -3.71 -2.94
C CYS A 49 -2.70 -4.38 -3.36
N VAL A 50 -2.61 -4.81 -4.61
CA VAL A 50 -1.38 -5.36 -5.20
C VAL A 50 -1.12 -4.68 -6.54
N GLY A 51 0.04 -4.07 -6.70
CA GLY A 51 0.39 -3.39 -7.93
C GLY A 51 1.71 -2.62 -7.84
N TYR A 52 2.04 -1.95 -8.95
CA TYR A 52 3.24 -1.16 -9.08
C TYR A 52 2.87 0.31 -9.30
N CYS A 53 3.59 1.20 -8.65
CA CYS A 53 3.47 2.64 -8.83
C CYS A 53 4.80 3.19 -9.33
N GLU A 54 4.73 4.09 -10.30
CA GLU A 54 5.90 4.80 -10.80
C GLU A 54 6.52 5.65 -9.69
N SER A 55 7.83 5.50 -9.52
CA SER A 55 8.65 6.30 -8.60
C SER A 55 9.77 6.96 -9.40
N SER A 56 10.15 8.17 -9.02
CA SER A 56 11.18 8.96 -9.73
C SER A 56 12.16 9.59 -8.76
N ALA A 57 13.38 9.87 -9.19
CA ALA A 57 14.43 10.46 -8.37
C ALA A 57 15.19 11.54 -9.14
N PHE A 58 14.88 12.80 -8.90
CA PHE A 58 15.47 13.94 -9.60
C PHE A 58 16.39 14.75 -8.67
N PRO A 59 17.32 15.54 -9.21
CA PRO A 59 18.08 16.52 -8.44
C PRO A 59 17.12 17.42 -7.64
N SER A 60 17.40 17.62 -6.36
CA SER A 60 16.55 18.46 -5.52
C SER A 60 16.46 19.87 -6.06
N ARG A 61 15.27 20.48 -5.95
CA ARG A 61 15.10 21.90 -6.28
C ARG A 61 16.00 22.74 -5.38
N TYR A 62 16.48 23.87 -5.91
CA TYR A 62 17.35 24.79 -5.17
C TYR A 62 16.77 25.18 -3.79
N SER A 63 15.46 25.40 -3.70
CA SER A 63 14.79 25.67 -2.43
C SER A 63 14.93 24.55 -1.38
N VAL A 64 14.93 23.29 -1.81
CA VAL A 64 15.11 22.11 -0.92
C VAL A 64 16.58 21.93 -0.56
N LEU A 65 17.50 22.22 -1.49
CA LEU A 65 18.94 22.21 -1.23
C LEU A 65 19.30 23.20 -0.12
N VAL A 66 18.86 24.46 -0.25
CA VAL A 66 19.12 25.50 0.75
C VAL A 66 18.48 25.15 2.09
N ALA A 67 17.22 24.69 2.09
CA ALA A 67 16.52 24.32 3.33
C ALA A 67 17.14 23.11 4.05
N SER A 68 17.86 22.24 3.35
CA SER A 68 18.53 21.06 3.91
C SER A 68 20.03 21.26 4.14
N ASN A 69 20.57 22.48 4.01
CA ASN A 69 22.02 22.73 4.05
C ASN A 69 22.81 21.83 3.07
N PHE A 70 22.28 21.63 1.86
CA PHE A 70 22.87 20.78 0.82
C PHE A 70 23.09 19.31 1.23
N THR A 71 22.37 18.83 2.24
CA THR A 71 22.39 17.42 2.63
C THR A 71 21.44 16.58 1.79
N HIS A 72 20.34 17.17 1.28
CA HIS A 72 19.38 16.47 0.42
C HIS A 72 19.57 16.87 -1.04
N ASN A 73 20.61 16.32 -1.67
CA ASN A 73 20.97 16.64 -3.06
C ASN A 73 20.03 16.03 -4.11
N ILE A 74 19.38 14.92 -3.76
CA ILE A 74 18.46 14.19 -4.63
C ILE A 74 17.09 14.12 -3.94
N THR A 75 16.04 14.51 -4.65
CA THR A 75 14.65 14.34 -4.21
C THR A 75 14.07 13.10 -4.88
N SER A 76 13.68 12.12 -4.08
CA SER A 76 12.96 10.94 -4.54
C SER A 76 11.46 11.11 -4.31
N ALA A 77 10.68 10.98 -5.37
CA ALA A 77 9.24 10.86 -5.34
C ALA A 77 8.88 9.37 -5.45
N SER A 78 8.84 8.69 -4.32
CA SER A 78 8.38 7.30 -4.22
C SER A 78 6.86 7.24 -4.07
N ARG A 79 6.21 6.43 -4.91
CA ARG A 79 4.77 6.15 -4.82
C ARG A 79 4.52 4.72 -4.38
N CYS A 80 3.59 4.55 -3.46
CA CYS A 80 3.14 3.28 -2.91
C CYS A 80 1.69 3.03 -3.33
N CYS A 81 1.31 1.76 -3.53
CA CYS A 81 -0.08 1.39 -3.78
C CYS A 81 -0.81 1.27 -2.44
N THR A 82 -1.68 2.23 -2.14
CA THR A 82 -2.39 2.35 -0.85
C THR A 82 -3.90 2.15 -1.03
N ILE A 83 -4.57 1.78 0.06
CA ILE A 83 -6.04 1.64 0.08
C ILE A 83 -6.66 3.04 0.03
N SER A 84 -7.41 3.37 -1.04
CA SER A 84 -8.19 4.62 -1.11
C SER A 84 -9.57 4.49 -0.50
N LYS A 85 -10.17 3.30 -0.59
CA LYS A 85 -11.46 2.98 0.01
C LYS A 85 -11.37 1.62 0.66
N ASP A 86 -11.74 1.55 1.92
CA ASP A 86 -11.90 0.34 2.69
C ASP A 86 -13.39 0.04 2.92
N ALA A 87 -13.66 -1.18 3.37
CA ALA A 87 -14.94 -1.55 3.95
C ALA A 87 -14.71 -2.43 5.17
N LYS A 88 -15.57 -2.23 6.18
CA LYS A 88 -15.63 -3.08 7.36
C LYS A 88 -16.57 -4.24 7.08
N ILE A 89 -16.08 -5.45 7.30
CA ILE A 89 -16.86 -6.68 7.24
C ILE A 89 -16.91 -7.33 8.62
N LYS A 90 -18.07 -7.85 9.00
CA LYS A 90 -18.25 -8.59 10.25
C LYS A 90 -18.03 -10.07 9.99
N VAL A 91 -17.05 -10.66 10.67
CA VAL A 91 -16.74 -12.08 10.57
C VAL A 91 -17.25 -12.80 11.80
N ARG A 92 -18.15 -13.76 11.59
CA ARG A 92 -18.64 -14.67 12.62
C ARG A 92 -17.58 -15.70 12.94
N LEU A 93 -17.19 -15.78 14.21
CA LEU A 93 -16.29 -16.82 14.69
C LEU A 93 -17.07 -18.03 15.17
N ASN A 94 -16.59 -19.22 14.80
CA ASN A 94 -17.09 -20.49 15.32
C ASN A 94 -16.22 -20.90 16.52
N CYS A 95 -16.83 -20.88 17.70
CA CYS A 95 -16.22 -21.27 18.96
C CYS A 95 -16.93 -22.50 19.52
N PRO A 96 -16.24 -23.62 19.79
CA PRO A 96 -16.88 -24.86 20.25
C PRO A 96 -17.41 -24.80 21.69
N ARG A 97 -17.07 -23.75 22.46
CA ARG A 97 -17.39 -23.61 23.89
C ARG A 97 -18.20 -22.37 24.27
N ALA A 98 -18.59 -21.52 23.31
CA ALA A 98 -19.25 -20.25 23.59
C ALA A 98 -20.66 -20.22 22.99
N ARG A 99 -21.66 -19.87 23.81
CA ARG A 99 -23.02 -19.51 23.35
C ARG A 99 -23.07 -18.12 22.67
N HIS A 100 -21.97 -17.37 22.72
CA HIS A 100 -21.84 -16.06 22.09
C HIS A 100 -20.90 -16.17 20.89
N HIS A 101 -21.45 -15.89 19.71
CA HIS A 101 -20.66 -15.62 18.52
C HIS A 101 -20.01 -14.25 18.70
N ASN A 102 -18.68 -14.22 18.83
CA ASN A 102 -17.94 -12.96 18.80
C ASN A 102 -17.77 -12.55 17.34
N ASP A 103 -18.47 -11.48 16.95
CA ASP A 103 -18.29 -10.84 15.65
C ASP A 103 -17.04 -9.96 15.70
N ILE A 104 -16.07 -10.23 14.83
CA ILE A 104 -14.89 -9.38 14.67
C ILE A 104 -15.06 -8.55 13.41
N GLU A 105 -14.75 -7.26 13.51
CA GLU A 105 -14.71 -6.36 12.35
C GLU A 105 -13.33 -6.38 11.71
N ILE A 106 -13.31 -6.56 10.39
CA ILE A 106 -12.08 -6.61 9.60
C ILE A 106 -12.19 -5.63 8.45
N LEU A 107 -11.06 -4.99 8.15
CA LEU A 107 -10.93 -4.08 7.03
C LEU A 107 -10.58 -4.87 5.76
N THR A 108 -11.32 -4.60 4.69
CA THR A 108 -11.03 -5.09 3.35
C THR A 108 -10.89 -3.92 2.39
N ALA A 109 -9.94 -3.98 1.46
CA ALA A 109 -9.80 -2.96 0.44
C ALA A 109 -10.97 -3.03 -0.57
N ARG A 110 -11.51 -1.88 -0.98
CA ARG A 110 -12.49 -1.73 -2.08
C ARG A 110 -11.95 -0.96 -3.26
N ALA A 111 -11.01 -0.05 -3.02
CA ALA A 111 -10.31 0.66 -4.07
C ALA A 111 -8.88 0.96 -3.63
N CYS A 112 -7.99 1.02 -4.61
CA CYS A 112 -6.57 1.27 -4.42
C CYS A 112 -6.15 2.46 -5.30
N HIS A 113 -5.16 3.22 -4.84
CA HIS A 113 -4.53 4.26 -5.66
C HIS A 113 -3.03 4.36 -5.37
N CYS A 114 -2.28 4.96 -6.30
CA CYS A 114 -0.90 5.33 -6.01
C CYS A 114 -0.91 6.62 -5.18
N ASP A 115 -0.27 6.58 -4.02
CA ASP A 115 0.00 7.76 -3.19
C ASP A 115 1.49 7.88 -2.88
N MET A 116 1.94 9.05 -2.44
CA MET A 116 3.30 9.19 -1.91
C MET A 116 3.47 8.27 -0.70
N CYS A 117 4.56 7.50 -0.69
CA CYS A 117 4.87 6.65 0.44
C CYS A 117 5.09 7.54 1.68
N ARG A 118 4.14 7.54 2.62
CA ARG A 118 4.34 8.16 3.93
C ARG A 118 5.07 7.16 4.81
N LYS A 119 6.15 7.60 5.46
CA LYS A 119 6.81 6.81 6.50
C LYS A 119 5.80 6.66 7.65
N SER A 120 5.27 5.46 7.82
CA SER A 120 4.38 5.14 8.95
C SER A 120 5.16 5.33 10.24
N HIS A 121 4.79 6.33 11.05
CA HIS A 121 5.09 6.30 12.48
C HIS A 121 4.09 5.29 13.08
N TYR A 122 4.56 4.05 13.25
CA TYR A 122 3.81 2.99 13.92
C TYR A 122 4.14 3.01 15.41
#